data_AF-A0A1F3CLQ3-F1
#
_entry.id   AF-A0A1F3CLQ3-F1
#
_cell.length_a   1.000
_cell.length_b   1.000
_cell.length_c   1.000
_cell.angle_alpha   90.00
_cell.angle_beta   90.00
_cell.angle_gamma   90.00
#
_symmetry.space_group_name_H-M   'P 1'
#
loop_
_entity.id
_entity.type
_entity.pdbx_description
1 polymer ?
#
loop_
_entity_poly.entity_id
_entity_poly.type
_entity_poly.pdbx_seq_one_letter_code
_entity_poly.pdbx_strand_id
1 'polypeptide(L)'
;MGRVEKDIFIHSLIEVAGLSEAGMRLSAFINLFENDWDLIKDFILDRFWLQLFKYESDFCGGNTKKESRSEIPKGKGIFNYKDLINEHKLIYDFYNVKITDFYREDDFEYDINDKLQYLIDRQAVFIGTKVKCKKCGSNKWYSYAELNSIIACKGCGSMITPQMETPIYYKLSEVITRNILSDLTKNSKDFDGNYTVLNALLWLKNDIRNCSQSFLYSPSMEYRTKKGRKSDIDILAIQDGRLVLGEAKNCASEFNRNEMEALAWLGNNVKPDKLILAYNEGKISEQRIIQLKSMLEVECEILEYKVEKTTYSFRGVFGQPSKITK
;
A
#
# COMPACT_ATOMS: atom_id res chain seq x y z
N MET A 1 -11.84 -14.48 -56.89
CA MET A 1 -12.69 -13.97 -55.80
C MET A 1 -12.34 -14.72 -54.53
N GLY A 2 -11.45 -14.13 -53.71
CA GLY A 2 -11.02 -14.74 -52.44
C GLY A 2 -12.15 -14.67 -51.42
N ARG A 3 -12.44 -15.79 -50.75
CA ARG A 3 -13.35 -15.83 -49.61
C ARG A 3 -12.70 -15.06 -48.47
N VAL A 4 -13.33 -13.96 -48.08
CA VAL A 4 -13.05 -13.26 -46.82
C VAL A 4 -13.40 -14.23 -45.70
N GLU A 5 -12.40 -14.70 -44.97
CA GLU A 5 -12.59 -15.45 -43.73
C GLU A 5 -13.42 -14.57 -42.79
N LYS A 6 -14.55 -15.11 -42.32
CA LYS A 6 -15.37 -14.43 -41.32
C LYS A 6 -14.55 -14.32 -40.05
N ASP A 7 -14.25 -13.08 -39.66
CA ASP A 7 -13.68 -12.76 -38.36
C ASP A 7 -14.47 -13.49 -37.26
N ILE A 8 -13.82 -14.46 -36.62
CA ILE A 8 -14.35 -15.12 -35.44
C ILE A 8 -14.19 -14.11 -34.31
N PHE A 9 -15.17 -13.23 -34.15
CA PHE A 9 -15.29 -12.43 -32.94
C PHE A 9 -15.53 -13.41 -31.78
N ILE A 10 -14.49 -13.67 -31.01
CA ILE A 10 -14.62 -14.33 -29.72
C ILE A 10 -15.40 -13.37 -28.82
N HIS A 11 -16.73 -13.55 -28.75
CA HIS A 11 -17.55 -12.84 -27.79
C HIS A 11 -17.05 -13.22 -26.39
N SER A 12 -16.39 -12.30 -25.69
CA SER A 12 -16.10 -12.49 -24.28
C SER A 12 -17.43 -12.71 -23.55
N LEU A 13 -17.46 -13.69 -22.64
CA LEU A 13 -18.63 -13.95 -21.77
C LEU A 13 -18.70 -12.96 -20.59
N ILE A 14 -17.84 -11.94 -20.62
CA ILE A 14 -17.59 -10.99 -19.54
C ILE A 14 -17.93 -9.58 -20.03
N GLU A 15 -18.81 -8.92 -19.28
CA GLU A 15 -19.10 -7.50 -19.39
C GLU A 15 -18.40 -6.78 -18.23
N VAL A 16 -17.54 -5.82 -18.55
CA VAL A 16 -16.87 -4.97 -17.56
C VAL A 16 -17.86 -3.93 -17.06
N ALA A 17 -18.12 -3.90 -15.76
CA ALA A 17 -19.10 -3.01 -15.14
C ALA A 17 -18.47 -1.68 -14.66
N GLY A 18 -17.14 -1.61 -14.55
CA GLY A 18 -16.40 -0.43 -14.11
C GLY A 18 -15.28 -0.79 -13.13
N LEU A 19 -14.72 0.22 -12.46
CA LEU A 19 -13.81 0.00 -11.33
C LEU A 19 -14.61 -0.43 -10.10
N SER A 20 -14.06 -1.36 -9.31
CA SER A 20 -14.60 -1.68 -7.99
C SER A 20 -14.32 -0.54 -7.00
N GLU A 21 -14.94 -0.57 -5.81
CA GLU A 21 -14.60 0.40 -4.75
C GLU A 21 -13.12 0.32 -4.39
N ALA A 22 -12.57 -0.90 -4.29
CA ALA A 22 -11.15 -1.14 -4.10
C ALA A 22 -10.32 -0.53 -5.25
N GLY A 23 -10.75 -0.72 -6.51
CA GLY A 23 -10.11 -0.14 -7.69
C GLY A 23 -10.11 1.39 -7.69
N MET A 24 -11.21 2.04 -7.29
CA MET A 24 -11.28 3.50 -7.16
C MET A 24 -10.31 4.01 -6.08
N ARG A 25 -10.23 3.32 -4.93
CA ARG A 25 -9.28 3.67 -3.86
C ARG A 25 -7.83 3.52 -4.32
N LEU A 26 -7.51 2.44 -5.04
CA LEU A 26 -6.17 2.19 -5.57
C LEU A 26 -5.79 3.23 -6.63
N SER A 27 -6.71 3.57 -7.53
CA SER A 27 -6.49 4.63 -8.53
C SER A 27 -6.21 5.98 -7.87
N ALA A 28 -6.98 6.35 -6.84
CA ALA A 28 -6.73 7.56 -6.07
C ALA A 28 -5.34 7.53 -5.40
N PHE A 29 -4.93 6.39 -4.85
CA PHE A 29 -3.60 6.23 -4.27
C PHE A 29 -2.49 6.45 -5.30
N ILE A 30 -2.55 5.76 -6.45
CA ILE A 30 -1.52 5.88 -7.49
C ILE A 30 -1.46 7.30 -8.06
N ASN A 31 -2.61 7.97 -8.19
CA ASN A 31 -2.70 9.36 -8.63
C ASN A 31 -2.08 10.35 -7.63
N LEU A 32 -2.04 10.06 -6.32
CA LEU A 32 -1.30 10.90 -5.35
C LEU A 32 0.19 10.99 -5.71
N PHE A 33 0.73 9.97 -6.37
CA PHE A 33 2.12 9.92 -6.81
C PHE A 33 2.26 10.20 -8.31
N GLU A 34 1.24 10.78 -8.96
CA GLU A 34 1.23 11.07 -10.41
C GLU A 34 1.54 9.87 -11.31
N ASN A 35 1.22 8.65 -10.85
CA ASN A 35 1.61 7.41 -11.53
C ASN A 35 3.14 7.18 -11.61
N ASP A 36 3.93 7.84 -10.75
CA ASP A 36 5.35 7.57 -10.56
C ASP A 36 5.54 6.31 -9.72
N TRP A 37 5.79 5.21 -10.40
CA TRP A 37 5.98 3.90 -9.78
C TRP A 37 7.26 3.76 -8.99
N ASP A 38 8.32 4.48 -9.36
CA ASP A 38 9.58 4.44 -8.62
C ASP A 38 9.39 5.13 -7.26
N LEU A 39 8.65 6.23 -7.25
CA LEU A 39 8.32 6.90 -6.01
C LEU A 39 7.35 6.10 -5.14
N ILE A 40 6.31 5.49 -5.74
CA ILE A 40 5.41 4.59 -5.01
C ILE A 40 6.22 3.46 -4.35
N LYS A 41 7.15 2.86 -5.11
CA LYS A 41 8.05 1.81 -4.62
C LYS A 41 8.86 2.30 -3.42
N ASP A 42 9.43 3.51 -3.51
CA ASP A 42 10.23 4.11 -2.45
C ASP A 42 9.46 4.37 -1.15
N PHE A 43 8.14 4.57 -1.21
CA PHE A 43 7.31 4.72 0.00
C PHE A 43 6.74 3.40 0.51
N ILE A 44 6.37 2.48 -0.39
CA ILE A 44 5.69 1.22 -0.02
C ILE A 44 6.69 0.16 0.43
N LEU A 45 7.85 0.08 -0.22
CA LEU A 45 8.89 -0.89 0.11
C LEU A 45 9.86 -0.39 1.17
N ASP A 46 9.85 0.93 1.46
CA ASP A 46 10.59 1.48 2.58
C ASP A 46 9.82 1.28 3.89
N ARG A 47 10.48 0.60 4.82
CA ARG A 47 9.88 0.16 6.06
C ARG A 47 9.53 1.32 7.00
N PHE A 48 10.24 2.46 6.95
CA PHE A 48 9.93 3.61 7.79
C PHE A 48 8.62 4.25 7.34
N TRP A 49 8.49 4.48 6.03
CA TRP A 49 7.27 5.06 5.47
C TRP A 49 6.08 4.12 5.63
N LEU A 50 6.27 2.83 5.39
CA LEU A 50 5.21 1.85 5.62
C LEU A 50 4.78 1.81 7.10
N GLN A 51 5.71 1.83 8.04
CA GLN A 51 5.40 1.87 9.47
C GLN A 51 4.64 3.14 9.87
N LEU A 52 5.05 4.29 9.32
CA LEU A 52 4.32 5.54 9.48
C LEU A 52 2.89 5.43 8.93
N PHE A 53 2.72 4.84 7.74
CA PHE A 53 1.42 4.61 7.12
C PHE A 53 0.53 3.65 7.90
N LYS A 54 1.14 2.67 8.59
CA LYS A 54 0.45 1.74 9.49
C LYS A 54 0.11 2.32 10.86
N TYR A 55 0.66 3.47 11.23
CA TYR A 55 0.62 4.00 12.60
C TYR A 55 1.24 3.05 13.63
N GLU A 56 2.24 2.29 13.20
CA GLU A 56 2.86 1.27 14.02
C GLU A 56 4.36 1.25 13.80
N SER A 57 5.08 1.14 14.90
CA SER A 57 6.50 0.86 14.88
C SER A 57 6.75 -0.42 15.65
N ASP A 58 7.29 -1.40 14.93
CA ASP A 58 7.62 -2.74 15.43
C ASP A 58 8.89 -2.73 16.30
N PHE A 59 9.46 -1.56 16.55
CA PHE A 59 10.70 -1.41 17.28
C PHE A 59 10.47 -1.55 18.79
N CYS A 60 10.71 -2.76 19.26
CA CYS A 60 10.89 -3.05 20.69
C CYS A 60 12.37 -2.87 21.04
N GLY A 61 12.69 -1.98 21.99
CA GLY A 61 14.05 -1.84 22.50
C GLY A 61 14.46 -3.00 23.40
N GLY A 62 15.53 -3.73 23.03
CA GLY A 62 16.23 -4.68 23.89
C GLY A 62 15.53 -6.03 24.16
N ASN A 63 16.24 -6.93 24.85
CA ASN A 63 15.87 -8.33 25.14
C ASN A 63 14.53 -8.55 25.88
N THR A 64 13.83 -7.48 26.26
CA THR A 64 12.52 -7.55 26.91
C THR A 64 11.43 -7.20 25.91
N LYS A 65 10.85 -8.23 25.27
CA LYS A 65 9.55 -8.13 24.59
C LYS A 65 8.54 -7.53 25.56
N LYS A 66 8.14 -6.25 25.42
CA LYS A 66 6.71 -5.86 25.61
C LYS A 66 6.29 -4.42 25.36
N GLU A 67 7.15 -3.43 25.16
CA GLU A 67 6.67 -2.06 24.93
C GLU A 67 7.33 -1.44 23.69
N SER A 68 6.50 -1.15 22.68
CA SER A 68 6.90 -0.30 21.54
C SER A 68 7.26 1.07 22.11
N ARG A 69 8.46 1.56 21.80
CA ARG A 69 8.93 2.90 22.17
C ARG A 69 8.40 4.00 21.23
N SER A 70 7.52 3.63 20.31
CA SER A 70 6.88 4.57 19.40
C SER A 70 6.03 5.56 20.17
N GLU A 71 6.29 6.84 19.95
CA GLU A 71 5.47 7.94 20.49
C GLU A 71 4.35 8.33 19.53
N ILE A 72 4.31 7.77 18.31
CA ILE A 72 3.24 8.03 17.34
C ILE A 72 1.92 7.48 17.90
N PRO A 73 0.91 8.34 18.14
CA PRO A 73 -0.37 7.89 18.67
C PRO A 73 -1.05 6.93 17.69
N LYS A 74 -1.38 5.73 18.19
CA LYS A 74 -2.09 4.71 17.41
C LYS A 74 -3.42 5.25 16.85
N GLY A 75 -3.69 4.93 15.57
CA GLY A 75 -5.04 4.96 15.00
C GLY A 75 -5.58 6.31 14.51
N LYS A 76 -4.74 7.33 14.29
CA LYS A 76 -5.22 8.61 13.70
C LYS A 76 -4.32 9.24 12.65
N GLY A 77 -3.12 8.71 12.47
CA GLY A 77 -2.13 9.26 11.55
C GLY A 77 -1.69 10.65 11.81
N ILE A 78 -1.81 11.08 13.07
CA ILE A 78 -1.37 12.40 13.47
C ILE A 78 -0.04 12.25 14.18
N PHE A 79 1.01 12.79 13.58
CA PHE A 79 2.37 12.80 14.11
C PHE A 79 2.95 14.22 14.02
N ASN A 80 4.04 14.47 14.71
CA ASN A 80 4.83 15.69 14.59
C ASN A 80 6.27 15.34 14.22
N TYR A 81 7.10 16.35 13.96
CA TYR A 81 8.47 16.13 13.52
C TYR A 81 9.34 15.38 14.56
N LYS A 82 9.12 15.62 15.86
CA LYS A 82 9.83 14.88 16.92
C LYS A 82 9.48 13.40 16.89
N ASP A 83 8.23 13.07 16.55
CA ASP A 83 7.80 11.67 16.42
C ASP A 83 8.58 10.99 15.29
N LEU A 84 8.79 11.67 14.15
CA LEU A 84 9.60 11.14 13.03
C LEU A 84 11.07 10.92 13.42
N ILE A 85 11.68 11.88 14.12
CA ILE A 85 13.06 11.75 14.64
C ILE A 85 13.15 10.53 15.58
N ASN A 86 12.16 10.36 16.46
CA ASN A 86 12.14 9.23 17.39
C ASN A 86 12.03 7.90 16.65
N GLU A 87 11.11 7.79 15.67
CA GLU A 87 11.00 6.59 14.85
C GLU A 87 12.30 6.26 14.12
N HIS A 88 12.98 7.27 13.60
CA HIS A 88 14.27 7.07 12.96
C HIS A 88 15.33 6.54 13.92
N LYS A 89 15.42 7.09 15.14
CA LYS A 89 16.33 6.58 16.18
C LYS A 89 16.03 5.11 16.53
N LEU A 90 14.76 4.73 16.60
CA LEU A 90 14.36 3.35 16.87
C LEU A 90 14.80 2.37 15.77
N ILE A 91 14.89 2.82 14.51
CA ILE A 91 15.47 2.01 13.42
C ILE A 91 16.93 1.69 13.71
N TYR A 92 17.75 2.71 14.02
CA TYR A 92 19.17 2.52 14.28
C TYR A 92 19.42 1.59 15.47
N ASP A 93 18.66 1.77 16.56
CA ASP A 93 18.70 0.90 17.73
C ASP A 93 18.39 -0.55 17.37
N PHE A 94 17.38 -0.79 16.52
CA PHE A 94 17.00 -2.14 16.10
C PHE A 94 18.08 -2.87 15.30
N TYR A 95 18.80 -2.14 14.44
CA TYR A 95 19.92 -2.71 13.69
C TYR A 95 21.25 -2.70 14.44
N ASN A 96 21.26 -2.25 15.71
CA ASN A 96 22.47 -2.11 16.52
C ASN A 96 23.54 -1.25 15.81
N VAL A 97 23.11 -0.27 15.01
CA VAL A 97 23.99 0.69 14.35
C VAL A 97 24.13 1.88 15.30
N LYS A 98 25.35 2.15 15.76
CA LYS A 98 25.60 3.34 16.58
C LYS A 98 25.38 4.59 15.72
N ILE A 99 24.37 5.36 16.08
CA ILE A 99 24.04 6.65 15.48
C ILE A 99 25.31 7.52 15.32
N THR A 100 26.20 7.55 16.31
CA THR A 100 27.40 8.40 16.32
C THR A 100 28.40 8.17 15.18
N ASP A 101 28.37 7.02 14.50
CA ASP A 101 29.41 6.69 13.52
C ASP A 101 29.10 7.23 12.12
N PHE A 102 27.82 7.54 11.83
CA PHE A 102 27.36 7.95 10.49
C PHE A 102 26.19 8.95 10.48
N TYR A 103 25.61 9.29 11.64
CA TYR A 103 24.44 10.17 11.71
C TYR A 103 24.87 11.60 11.99
N ARG A 104 24.60 12.50 11.04
CA ARG A 104 24.42 13.92 11.33
C ARG A 104 22.92 14.15 11.38
N GLU A 105 22.42 14.85 12.41
CA GLU A 105 20.99 15.22 12.46
C GLU A 105 20.58 15.90 11.14
N ASP A 106 21.47 16.71 10.58
CA ASP A 106 21.36 17.34 9.26
C ASP A 106 21.06 16.36 8.11
N ASP A 107 21.57 15.12 8.14
CA ASP A 107 21.35 14.13 7.07
C ASP A 107 19.92 13.57 7.13
N PHE A 108 19.36 13.37 8.33
CA PHE A 108 17.97 12.95 8.49
C PHE A 108 17.01 14.07 8.09
N GLU A 109 17.30 15.30 8.51
CA GLU A 109 16.50 16.44 8.12
C GLU A 109 16.50 16.60 6.59
N TYR A 110 17.66 16.46 5.96
CA TYR A 110 17.77 16.49 4.50
C TYR A 110 16.92 15.40 3.83
N ASP A 111 17.04 14.14 4.25
CA ASP A 111 16.33 13.02 3.63
C ASP A 111 14.81 13.03 3.90
N ILE A 112 14.37 13.48 5.07
CA ILE A 112 12.95 13.54 5.45
C ILE A 112 12.25 14.76 4.91
N ASN A 113 12.87 15.94 4.95
CA ASN A 113 12.18 17.19 4.62
C ASN A 113 11.69 17.16 3.17
N ASP A 114 12.52 16.71 2.23
CA ASP A 114 12.14 16.63 0.82
C ASP A 114 10.98 15.63 0.60
N LYS A 115 11.06 14.45 1.22
CA LYS A 115 10.00 13.42 1.11
C LYS A 115 8.71 13.83 1.81
N LEU A 116 8.80 14.46 2.97
CA LEU A 116 7.65 14.96 3.73
C LEU A 116 6.99 16.12 3.00
N GLN A 117 7.78 17.07 2.48
CA GLN A 117 7.28 18.17 1.66
C GLN A 117 6.62 17.64 0.40
N TYR A 118 7.22 16.65 -0.27
CA TYR A 118 6.59 15.96 -1.39
C TYR A 118 5.20 15.41 -1.01
N LEU A 119 5.10 14.66 0.09
CA LEU A 119 3.80 14.13 0.54
C LEU A 119 2.79 15.24 0.87
N ILE A 120 3.25 16.38 1.39
CA ILE A 120 2.42 17.55 1.67
C ILE A 120 1.88 18.15 0.37
N ASP A 121 2.75 18.39 -0.60
CA ASP A 121 2.40 19.01 -1.89
C ASP A 121 1.39 18.15 -2.65
N ARG A 122 1.44 16.83 -2.45
CA ARG A 122 0.50 15.85 -3.03
C ARG A 122 -0.77 15.64 -2.24
N GLN A 123 -0.97 16.34 -1.12
CA GLN A 123 -2.09 16.10 -0.20
C GLN A 123 -2.16 14.65 0.31
N ALA A 124 -1.02 13.95 0.28
CA ALA A 124 -0.82 12.66 0.91
C ALA A 124 -0.63 12.84 2.43
N VAL A 125 -0.04 13.97 2.83
CA VAL A 125 0.07 14.44 4.22
C VAL A 125 -0.54 15.85 4.31
N PHE A 126 -1.28 16.12 5.38
CA PHE A 126 -1.84 17.44 5.66
C PHE A 126 -1.14 18.09 6.85
N ILE A 127 -0.81 19.37 6.73
CA ILE A 127 -0.27 20.17 7.84
C ILE A 127 -1.43 20.72 8.69
N GLY A 128 -1.24 20.70 10.00
CA GLY A 128 -2.22 21.17 10.97
C GLY A 128 -1.64 21.38 12.36
N THR A 129 -2.52 21.56 13.33
CA THR A 129 -2.15 21.60 14.75
C THR A 129 -3.22 20.98 15.64
N LYS A 130 -2.85 20.63 16.87
CA LYS A 130 -3.77 20.14 17.90
C LYS A 130 -4.24 21.30 18.76
N VAL A 131 -5.56 21.52 18.80
CA VAL A 131 -6.18 22.58 19.60
C VAL A 131 -6.97 21.96 20.75
N LYS A 132 -6.65 22.39 21.99
CA LYS A 132 -7.36 22.00 23.21
C LYS A 132 -8.54 22.96 23.47
N CYS A 133 -9.75 22.41 23.47
CA CYS A 133 -10.95 23.16 23.81
C CYS A 133 -11.02 23.40 25.32
N LYS A 134 -11.09 24.66 25.75
CA LYS A 134 -11.26 25.02 27.18
C LYS A 134 -12.65 24.68 27.73
N LYS A 135 -13.67 24.49 26.86
CA LYS A 135 -15.04 24.16 27.25
C LYS A 135 -15.25 22.67 27.52
N CYS A 136 -14.93 21.80 26.54
CA CYS A 136 -15.15 20.35 26.66
C CYS A 136 -13.87 19.53 26.88
N GLY A 137 -12.70 20.17 26.96
CA GLY A 137 -11.42 19.50 27.18
C GLY A 137 -10.86 18.75 25.95
N SER A 138 -11.59 18.66 24.84
CA SER A 138 -11.16 17.90 23.66
C SER A 138 -9.87 18.47 23.07
N ASN A 139 -8.89 17.61 22.78
CA ASN A 139 -7.68 17.96 22.05
C ASN A 139 -7.73 17.35 20.64
N LYS A 140 -8.12 18.14 19.64
CA LYS A 140 -8.39 17.65 18.28
C LYS A 140 -7.45 18.31 17.28
N TRP A 141 -7.13 17.59 16.20
CA TRP A 141 -6.33 18.12 15.10
C TRP A 141 -7.19 18.93 14.14
N TYR A 142 -6.66 20.07 13.71
CA TYR A 142 -7.23 21.00 12.74
C TYR A 142 -6.21 21.22 11.64
N SER A 143 -6.63 21.11 10.38
CA SER A 143 -5.79 21.46 9.25
C SER A 143 -5.51 22.96 9.26
N TYR A 144 -4.35 23.37 8.78
CA TYR A 144 -4.05 24.79 8.57
C TYR A 144 -5.04 25.47 7.62
N ALA A 145 -5.62 24.73 6.67
CA ALA A 145 -6.68 25.23 5.81
C ALA A 145 -7.98 25.57 6.57
N GLU A 146 -8.19 24.99 7.76
CA GLU A 146 -9.35 25.23 8.62
C GLU A 146 -9.09 26.27 9.72
N LEU A 147 -7.82 26.70 9.91
CA LEU A 147 -7.46 27.56 11.02
C LEU A 147 -7.87 29.02 10.76
N ASN A 148 -8.45 29.63 11.78
CA ASN A 148 -8.83 31.05 11.82
C ASN A 148 -8.62 31.58 13.25
N SER A 149 -8.74 32.89 13.47
CA SER A 149 -8.68 33.51 14.80
C SER A 149 -9.73 32.93 15.76
N ILE A 150 -10.86 32.48 15.22
CA ILE A 150 -11.91 31.78 15.94
C ILE A 150 -12.37 30.57 15.10
N ILE A 151 -12.36 29.39 15.71
CA ILE A 151 -12.78 28.14 15.05
C ILE A 151 -13.85 27.42 15.88
N ALA A 152 -14.70 26.64 15.23
CA ALA A 152 -15.65 25.78 15.92
C ALA A 152 -14.95 24.51 16.46
N CYS A 153 -15.17 24.20 17.73
CA CYS A 153 -14.61 22.98 18.33
C CYS A 153 -15.19 21.72 17.68
N LYS A 154 -14.36 20.88 17.06
CA LYS A 154 -14.74 19.55 16.51
C LYS A 154 -15.33 18.58 17.54
N GLY A 155 -15.25 18.89 18.83
CA GLY A 155 -15.84 18.10 19.92
C GLY A 155 -17.25 18.55 20.34
N CYS A 156 -17.41 19.84 20.69
CA CYS A 156 -18.67 20.36 21.25
C CYS A 156 -19.28 21.53 20.47
N GLY A 157 -18.72 21.90 19.32
CA GLY A 157 -19.19 22.99 18.47
C GLY A 157 -18.94 24.41 19.00
N SER A 158 -18.46 24.58 20.23
CA SER A 158 -18.19 25.92 20.78
C SER A 158 -17.10 26.65 20.00
N MET A 159 -17.27 27.96 19.82
CA MET A 159 -16.24 28.83 19.28
C MET A 159 -15.04 28.90 20.25
N ILE A 160 -13.84 28.62 19.74
CA ILE A 160 -12.59 28.65 20.49
C ILE A 160 -11.55 29.46 19.73
N THR A 161 -10.67 30.13 20.47
CA THR A 161 -9.48 30.79 19.94
C THR A 161 -8.27 29.85 20.13
N PRO A 162 -7.60 29.41 19.06
CA PRO A 162 -6.37 28.65 19.16
C PRO A 162 -5.30 29.40 19.98
N GLN A 163 -4.36 28.68 20.58
CA GLN A 163 -3.22 29.33 21.25
C GLN A 163 -2.28 29.96 20.22
N MET A 164 -1.57 31.02 20.61
CA MET A 164 -0.67 31.75 19.70
C MET A 164 0.50 30.87 19.23
N GLU A 165 1.06 30.05 20.12
CA GLU A 165 2.13 29.11 19.83
C GLU A 165 1.59 27.69 19.96
N THR A 166 1.42 27.02 18.81
CA THR A 166 1.01 25.62 18.78
C THR A 166 1.97 24.81 17.90
N PRO A 167 2.44 23.63 18.36
CA PRO A 167 3.30 22.78 17.54
C PRO A 167 2.65 22.38 16.21
N ILE A 168 3.49 22.15 15.20
CA ILE A 168 3.06 21.62 13.91
C ILE A 168 2.79 20.12 14.04
N TYR A 169 1.66 19.67 13.51
CA TYR A 169 1.30 18.27 13.39
C TYR A 169 0.91 17.94 11.96
N TYR A 170 1.38 16.81 11.48
CA TYR A 170 1.07 16.21 10.20
C TYR A 170 -0.06 15.20 10.37
N LYS A 171 -0.93 15.06 9.37
CA LYS A 171 -1.96 14.03 9.31
C LYS A 171 -1.93 13.30 7.98
N LEU A 172 -1.81 11.97 7.97
CA LEU A 172 -1.94 11.19 6.74
C LEU A 172 -3.33 11.35 6.11
N SER A 173 -3.35 11.35 4.77
CA SER A 173 -4.57 11.24 4.00
C SER A 173 -5.24 9.89 4.19
N GLU A 174 -6.58 9.88 4.22
CA GLU A 174 -7.35 8.65 4.26
C GLU A 174 -7.15 7.81 3.00
N VAL A 175 -6.75 8.42 1.88
CA VAL A 175 -6.42 7.70 0.64
C VAL A 175 -5.24 6.77 0.88
N ILE A 176 -4.17 7.21 1.56
CA ILE A 176 -3.05 6.34 1.91
C ILE A 176 -3.56 5.22 2.82
N THR A 177 -4.20 5.60 3.93
CA THR A 177 -4.41 4.65 5.01
C THR A 177 -5.43 3.59 4.65
N ARG A 178 -6.45 3.92 3.83
CA ARG A 178 -7.45 2.96 3.35
C ARG A 178 -6.93 2.02 2.26
N ASN A 179 -5.78 2.29 1.66
CA ASN A 179 -5.13 1.38 0.71
C ASN A 179 -4.09 0.47 1.39
N ILE A 180 -3.61 0.86 2.57
CA ILE A 180 -2.62 0.09 3.33
C ILE A 180 -3.28 -0.75 4.42
N LEU A 181 -4.30 -0.23 5.12
CA LEU A 181 -4.91 -0.86 6.29
C LEU A 181 -6.36 -1.26 6.05
N SER A 182 -6.71 -2.49 6.45
CA SER A 182 -8.05 -3.08 6.25
C SER A 182 -9.14 -2.48 7.17
N ASP A 183 -8.78 -2.03 8.38
CA ASP A 183 -9.70 -1.41 9.32
C ASP A 183 -9.00 -0.27 10.08
N LEU A 184 -9.51 0.97 9.92
CA LEU A 184 -8.98 2.15 10.62
C LEU A 184 -9.52 2.31 12.05
N THR A 185 -10.53 1.51 12.42
CA THR A 185 -11.32 1.66 13.66
C THR A 185 -11.02 0.56 14.67
N LYS A 186 -10.73 -0.65 14.20
CA LYS A 186 -10.19 -1.73 15.03
C LYS A 186 -8.69 -1.58 15.03
N ASN A 187 -8.04 -1.85 16.17
CA ASN A 187 -6.58 -2.03 16.21
C ASN A 187 -6.13 -3.31 15.43
N SER A 188 -6.90 -3.75 14.42
CA SER A 188 -6.49 -4.78 13.47
C SER A 188 -5.30 -4.22 12.69
N LYS A 189 -4.27 -5.03 12.61
CA LYS A 189 -2.99 -4.69 11.99
C LYS A 189 -2.89 -5.25 10.58
N ASP A 190 -4.01 -5.72 10.04
CA ASP A 190 -4.04 -6.47 8.80
C ASP A 190 -4.03 -5.49 7.63
N PHE A 191 -3.22 -5.82 6.63
CA PHE A 191 -3.15 -5.03 5.42
C PHE A 191 -4.47 -5.11 4.63
N ASP A 192 -4.84 -4.01 3.98
CA ASP A 192 -5.95 -4.02 3.00
C ASP A 192 -5.53 -4.83 1.76
N GLY A 193 -6.50 -5.41 1.05
CA GLY A 193 -6.23 -6.14 -0.20
C GLY A 193 -5.47 -5.29 -1.22
N ASN A 194 -5.73 -3.98 -1.27
CA ASN A 194 -5.04 -3.04 -2.15
C ASN A 194 -3.53 -2.97 -1.88
N TYR A 195 -3.08 -3.23 -0.65
CA TYR A 195 -1.64 -3.29 -0.35
C TYR A 195 -0.99 -4.49 -1.06
N THR A 196 -1.64 -5.66 -1.04
CA THR A 196 -1.15 -6.85 -1.76
C THR A 196 -1.20 -6.63 -3.27
N VAL A 197 -2.28 -6.05 -3.80
CA VAL A 197 -2.41 -5.70 -5.23
C VAL A 197 -1.29 -4.76 -5.65
N LEU A 198 -1.04 -3.70 -4.87
CA LEU A 198 -0.02 -2.70 -5.16
C LEU A 198 1.38 -3.31 -5.22
N ASN A 199 1.72 -4.17 -4.25
CA ASN A 199 2.99 -4.90 -4.25
C ASN A 199 3.12 -5.86 -5.44
N ALA A 200 2.05 -6.55 -5.82
CA ALA A 200 2.06 -7.43 -6.99
C ALA A 200 2.26 -6.63 -8.29
N LEU A 201 1.62 -5.48 -8.45
CA LEU A 201 1.81 -4.58 -9.60
C LEU A 201 3.24 -4.02 -9.64
N LEU A 202 3.79 -3.60 -8.50
CA LEU A 202 5.18 -3.19 -8.38
C LEU A 202 6.14 -4.31 -8.79
N TRP A 203 5.91 -5.53 -8.31
CA TRP A 203 6.73 -6.69 -8.68
C TRP A 203 6.68 -6.99 -10.18
N LEU A 204 5.48 -7.03 -10.77
CA LEU A 204 5.30 -7.26 -12.22
C LEU A 204 5.99 -6.18 -13.05
N LYS A 205 5.86 -4.91 -12.66
CA LYS A 205 6.50 -3.78 -13.35
C LYS A 205 8.03 -3.80 -13.24
N ASN A 206 8.57 -4.25 -12.11
CA ASN A 206 10.01 -4.27 -11.85
C ASN A 206 10.69 -5.59 -12.26
N ASP A 207 9.94 -6.59 -12.71
CA ASP A 207 10.51 -7.86 -13.17
C ASP A 207 11.16 -7.69 -14.55
N ILE A 208 12.42 -7.30 -14.57
CA ILE A 208 13.22 -7.05 -15.79
C ILE A 208 13.26 -8.28 -16.72
N ARG A 209 13.07 -9.50 -16.20
CA ARG A 209 13.09 -10.71 -17.04
C ARG A 209 11.85 -10.82 -17.93
N ASN A 210 10.74 -10.24 -17.49
CA ASN A 210 9.44 -10.35 -18.14
C ASN A 210 8.84 -8.99 -18.56
N CYS A 211 9.32 -7.87 -18.00
CA CYS A 211 8.95 -6.49 -18.30
C CYS A 211 10.21 -5.69 -18.61
N SER A 212 10.55 -5.64 -19.88
CA SER A 212 11.72 -4.93 -20.39
C SER A 212 11.37 -3.61 -21.06
N GLN A 213 10.13 -3.44 -21.56
CA GLN A 213 9.77 -2.30 -22.39
C GLN A 213 8.47 -1.61 -22.00
N SER A 214 7.43 -2.36 -21.62
CA SER A 214 6.09 -1.82 -21.43
C SER A 214 5.34 -2.48 -20.28
N PHE A 215 4.66 -1.63 -19.50
CA PHE A 215 3.78 -2.04 -18.44
C PHE A 215 2.53 -1.17 -18.46
N LEU A 216 1.38 -1.81 -18.57
CA LEU A 216 0.07 -1.19 -18.38
C LEU A 216 -0.66 -1.96 -17.28
N TYR A 217 -1.55 -1.27 -16.58
CA TYR A 217 -2.39 -1.88 -15.58
C TYR A 217 -3.78 -1.25 -15.59
N SER A 218 -4.74 -1.97 -15.03
CA SER A 218 -6.01 -1.41 -14.59
C SER A 218 -6.12 -1.61 -13.09
N PRO A 219 -6.60 -0.61 -12.33
CA PRO A 219 -7.09 -0.84 -10.98
C PRO A 219 -8.20 -1.91 -10.99
N SER A 220 -8.46 -2.50 -9.82
CA SER A 220 -9.39 -3.63 -9.69
C SER A 220 -10.75 -3.32 -10.33
N MET A 221 -11.23 -4.24 -11.17
CA MET A 221 -12.40 -4.04 -12.00
C MET A 221 -13.53 -4.96 -11.59
N GLU A 222 -14.75 -4.44 -11.55
CA GLU A 222 -15.93 -5.28 -11.44
C GLU A 222 -16.27 -5.87 -12.81
N TYR A 223 -16.58 -7.15 -12.82
CA TYR A 223 -17.08 -7.82 -14.01
C TYR A 223 -18.38 -8.56 -13.74
N ARG A 224 -19.18 -8.69 -14.79
CA ARG A 224 -20.43 -9.44 -14.79
C ARG A 224 -20.41 -10.48 -15.88
N THR A 225 -20.99 -11.63 -15.58
CA THR A 225 -21.24 -12.68 -16.57
C THR A 225 -22.68 -12.60 -17.05
N LYS A 226 -22.95 -13.13 -18.25
CA LYS A 226 -24.31 -13.28 -18.77
C LYS A 226 -25.24 -14.09 -17.85
N LYS A 227 -24.67 -14.93 -16.97
CA LYS A 227 -25.40 -15.73 -15.98
C LYS A 227 -25.62 -15.00 -14.64
N GLY A 228 -25.28 -13.71 -14.56
CA GLY A 228 -25.50 -12.88 -13.38
C GLY A 228 -24.43 -12.97 -12.29
N ARG A 229 -23.37 -13.80 -12.46
CA ARG A 229 -22.21 -13.75 -11.57
C ARG A 229 -21.56 -12.37 -11.64
N LYS A 230 -21.39 -11.73 -10.48
CA LYS A 230 -20.63 -10.49 -10.29
C LYS A 230 -19.42 -10.82 -9.41
N SER A 231 -18.24 -10.38 -9.81
CA SER A 231 -17.00 -10.51 -9.04
C SER A 231 -16.02 -9.45 -9.49
N ASP A 232 -14.90 -9.34 -8.80
CA ASP A 232 -13.83 -8.40 -9.13
C ASP A 232 -12.64 -9.14 -9.75
N ILE A 233 -11.87 -8.42 -10.57
CA ILE A 233 -10.52 -8.80 -10.99
C ILE A 233 -9.58 -7.91 -10.21
N ASP A 234 -8.85 -8.46 -9.24
CA ASP A 234 -7.98 -7.70 -8.37
C ASP A 234 -6.77 -7.13 -9.11
N ILE A 235 -6.11 -7.99 -9.89
CA ILE A 235 -4.90 -7.68 -10.66
C ILE A 235 -5.23 -7.85 -12.15
N LEU A 236 -5.08 -6.76 -12.91
CA LEU A 236 -5.16 -6.75 -14.37
C LEU A 236 -4.01 -5.90 -14.91
N ALA A 237 -3.09 -6.54 -15.64
CA ALA A 237 -1.93 -5.86 -16.21
C ALA A 237 -1.57 -6.42 -17.58
N ILE A 238 -0.83 -5.63 -18.36
CA ILE A 238 -0.16 -6.03 -19.58
C ILE A 238 1.33 -5.81 -19.38
N GLN A 239 2.11 -6.87 -19.53
CA GLN A 239 3.56 -6.88 -19.37
C GLN A 239 4.18 -7.31 -20.71
N ASP A 240 4.79 -6.38 -21.45
CA ASP A 240 5.38 -6.64 -22.77
C ASP A 240 4.41 -7.35 -23.74
N GLY A 241 3.17 -6.86 -23.79
CA GLY A 241 2.11 -7.41 -24.65
C GLY A 241 1.43 -8.68 -24.13
N ARG A 242 1.86 -9.22 -22.98
CA ARG A 242 1.24 -10.38 -22.34
C ARG A 242 0.23 -9.97 -21.29
N LEU A 243 -0.96 -10.54 -21.35
CA LEU A 243 -2.03 -10.30 -20.40
C LEU A 243 -1.78 -11.07 -19.10
N VAL A 244 -1.78 -10.34 -17.98
CA VAL A 244 -1.66 -10.89 -16.63
C VAL A 244 -2.95 -10.59 -15.88
N LEU A 245 -3.57 -11.63 -15.33
CA LEU A 245 -4.72 -11.54 -14.43
C LEU A 245 -4.38 -12.16 -13.10
N GLY A 246 -5.03 -11.74 -12.02
CA GLY A 246 -4.81 -12.39 -10.75
C GLY A 246 -5.74 -11.96 -9.64
N GLU A 247 -5.56 -12.67 -8.53
CA GLU A 247 -6.29 -12.52 -7.29
C GLU A 247 -5.29 -12.20 -6.18
N ALA A 248 -5.63 -11.25 -5.31
CA ALA A 248 -4.76 -10.79 -4.23
C ALA A 248 -5.45 -10.99 -2.87
N LYS A 249 -4.81 -11.75 -1.99
CA LYS A 249 -5.33 -12.01 -0.63
C LYS A 249 -4.37 -11.51 0.44
N ASN A 250 -4.85 -11.26 1.65
CA ASN A 250 -3.91 -10.94 2.73
C ASN A 250 -3.17 -12.21 3.16
N CYS A 251 -3.87 -13.34 3.29
CA CYS A 251 -3.27 -14.61 3.65
C CYS A 251 -3.45 -15.68 2.55
N ALA A 252 -2.39 -16.46 2.28
CA ALA A 252 -2.43 -17.56 1.32
C ALA A 252 -3.52 -18.60 1.62
N SER A 253 -3.94 -18.75 2.88
CA SER A 253 -5.02 -19.68 3.26
C SER A 253 -6.38 -19.27 2.69
N GLU A 254 -6.59 -18.00 2.37
CA GLU A 254 -7.83 -17.42 1.83
C GLU A 254 -8.11 -17.86 0.38
N PHE A 255 -7.10 -18.35 -0.34
CA PHE A 255 -7.26 -19.07 -1.61
C PHE A 255 -7.90 -20.44 -1.39
N ASN A 256 -9.18 -20.41 -1.01
CA ASN A 256 -10.02 -21.57 -0.84
C ASN A 256 -10.53 -22.07 -2.22
N ARG A 257 -11.20 -23.22 -2.23
CA ARG A 257 -11.67 -23.84 -3.48
C ARG A 257 -12.53 -22.92 -4.34
N ASN A 258 -13.42 -22.12 -3.74
CA ASN A 258 -14.31 -21.24 -4.50
C ASN A 258 -13.53 -20.13 -5.22
N GLU A 259 -12.49 -19.59 -4.57
CA GLU A 259 -11.59 -18.59 -5.18
C GLU A 259 -10.78 -19.20 -6.33
N MET A 260 -10.28 -20.42 -6.15
CA MET A 260 -9.54 -21.12 -7.21
C MET A 260 -10.44 -21.44 -8.41
N GLU A 261 -11.69 -21.87 -8.17
CA GLU A 261 -12.69 -22.07 -9.23
C GLU A 261 -13.10 -20.76 -9.90
N ALA A 262 -13.15 -19.64 -9.14
CA ALA A 262 -13.37 -18.31 -9.70
C ALA A 262 -12.27 -17.88 -10.66
N LEU A 263 -11.01 -18.04 -10.22
CA LEU A 263 -9.85 -17.66 -10.99
C LEU A 263 -9.65 -18.56 -12.21
N ALA A 264 -9.86 -19.87 -12.06
CA ALA A 264 -9.83 -20.82 -13.19
C ALA A 264 -10.90 -20.46 -14.24
N TRP A 265 -12.11 -20.12 -13.79
CA TRP A 265 -13.16 -19.65 -14.68
C TRP A 265 -12.72 -18.39 -15.44
N LEU A 266 -12.11 -17.42 -14.75
CA LEU A 266 -11.59 -16.21 -15.37
C LEU A 266 -10.51 -16.55 -16.41
N GLY A 267 -9.56 -17.41 -16.05
CA GLY A 267 -8.50 -17.91 -16.92
C GLY A 267 -9.03 -18.54 -18.22
N ASN A 268 -10.01 -19.44 -18.11
CA ASN A 268 -10.58 -20.11 -19.28
C ASN A 268 -11.39 -19.18 -20.21
N ASN A 269 -11.96 -18.09 -19.67
CA ASN A 269 -12.82 -17.18 -20.43
C ASN A 269 -12.08 -15.97 -21.01
N VAL A 270 -11.11 -15.43 -20.27
CA VAL A 270 -10.30 -14.29 -20.73
C VAL A 270 -9.05 -14.75 -21.47
N LYS A 271 -8.54 -15.95 -21.14
CA LYS A 271 -7.33 -16.56 -21.72
C LYS A 271 -6.08 -15.69 -21.54
N PRO A 272 -5.73 -15.30 -20.30
CA PRO A 272 -4.51 -14.56 -20.05
C PRO A 272 -3.28 -15.45 -20.33
N ASP A 273 -2.15 -14.82 -20.63
CA ASP A 273 -0.87 -15.51 -20.72
C ASP A 273 -0.40 -15.97 -19.32
N LYS A 274 -0.73 -15.18 -18.28
CA LYS A 274 -0.33 -15.45 -16.90
C LYS A 274 -1.47 -15.24 -15.91
N LEU A 275 -1.58 -16.13 -14.93
CA LEU A 275 -2.40 -15.99 -13.73
C LEU A 275 -1.50 -15.83 -12.51
N ILE A 276 -1.70 -14.78 -11.72
CA ILE A 276 -0.95 -14.52 -10.49
C ILE A 276 -1.81 -14.74 -9.24
N LEU A 277 -1.26 -15.49 -8.28
CA LEU A 277 -1.77 -15.61 -6.92
C LEU A 277 -0.87 -14.76 -6.01
N ALA A 278 -1.37 -13.59 -5.61
CA ALA A 278 -0.62 -12.64 -4.78
C ALA A 278 -1.08 -12.71 -3.32
N TYR A 279 -0.14 -12.76 -2.37
CA TYR A 279 -0.47 -12.74 -0.95
C TYR A 279 0.60 -12.13 -0.06
N ASN A 280 0.20 -11.64 1.10
CA ASN A 280 1.11 -11.06 2.08
C ASN A 280 1.65 -12.12 3.07
N GLU A 281 0.77 -12.92 3.67
CA GLU A 281 1.13 -13.91 4.70
C GLU A 281 0.92 -15.37 4.28
N GLY A 282 1.70 -16.26 4.89
CA GLY A 282 1.62 -17.70 4.63
C GLY A 282 2.43 -18.18 3.43
N LYS A 283 1.95 -19.27 2.81
CA LYS A 283 2.52 -19.91 1.61
C LYS A 283 1.41 -20.68 0.90
N ILE A 284 1.40 -20.66 -0.44
CA ILE A 284 0.48 -21.51 -1.20
C ILE A 284 1.10 -22.91 -1.34
N SER A 285 0.31 -23.96 -1.09
CA SER A 285 0.80 -25.32 -1.28
C SER A 285 0.93 -25.63 -2.77
N GLU A 286 1.95 -26.40 -3.13
CA GLU A 286 2.14 -26.86 -4.51
C GLU A 286 0.91 -27.61 -5.05
N GLN A 287 0.21 -28.35 -4.18
CA GLN A 287 -1.05 -29.02 -4.51
C GLN A 287 -2.15 -28.04 -4.98
N ARG A 288 -2.24 -26.83 -4.39
CA ARG A 288 -3.21 -25.81 -4.83
C ARG A 288 -2.84 -25.25 -6.20
N ILE A 289 -1.56 -25.06 -6.48
CA ILE A 289 -1.09 -24.63 -7.81
C ILE A 289 -1.40 -25.71 -8.84
N ILE A 290 -1.12 -26.99 -8.54
CA ILE A 290 -1.45 -28.12 -9.40
C ILE A 290 -2.96 -28.20 -9.64
N GLN A 291 -3.76 -28.00 -8.58
CA GLN A 291 -5.22 -27.97 -8.67
C GLN A 291 -5.68 -26.87 -9.63
N LEU A 292 -5.16 -25.64 -9.51
CA LEU A 292 -5.50 -24.55 -10.43
C LEU A 292 -5.14 -24.89 -11.88
N LYS A 293 -3.92 -25.39 -12.10
CA LYS A 293 -3.46 -25.83 -13.44
C LYS A 293 -4.40 -26.87 -14.04
N SER A 294 -4.87 -27.83 -13.23
CA SER A 294 -5.80 -28.88 -13.68
C SER A 294 -7.20 -28.38 -14.02
N MET A 295 -7.60 -27.20 -13.54
CA MET A 295 -8.88 -26.57 -13.85
C MET A 295 -8.82 -25.68 -15.11
N LEU A 296 -7.63 -25.38 -15.61
CA LEU A 296 -7.42 -24.55 -16.78
C LEU A 296 -7.49 -25.40 -18.05
N GLU A 297 -8.28 -24.94 -19.01
CA GLU A 297 -8.45 -25.52 -20.36
C GLU A 297 -7.52 -24.86 -21.39
N VAL A 298 -6.76 -23.86 -20.94
CA VAL A 298 -5.84 -23.05 -21.77
C VAL A 298 -4.43 -23.13 -21.22
N GLU A 299 -3.45 -23.01 -22.10
CA GLU A 299 -2.07 -22.81 -21.67
C GLU A 299 -1.96 -21.43 -21.01
N CYS A 300 -1.63 -21.44 -19.73
CA CYS A 300 -1.48 -20.23 -18.93
C CYS A 300 -0.39 -20.49 -17.88
N GLU A 301 0.57 -19.59 -17.79
CA GLU A 301 1.58 -19.61 -16.74
C GLU A 301 0.93 -19.26 -15.40
N ILE A 302 1.24 -19.99 -14.33
CA ILE A 302 0.77 -19.64 -12.98
C ILE A 302 1.95 -19.10 -12.19
N LEU A 303 1.83 -17.85 -11.75
CA LEU A 303 2.78 -17.14 -10.91
C LEU A 303 2.31 -17.14 -9.46
N GLU A 304 3.24 -17.38 -8.55
CA GLU A 304 3.05 -17.18 -7.11
C GLU A 304 3.83 -15.93 -6.71
N TYR A 305 3.17 -14.97 -6.07
CA TYR A 305 3.84 -13.79 -5.53
C TYR A 305 3.53 -13.64 -4.05
N LYS A 306 4.59 -13.66 -3.24
CA LYS A 306 4.53 -13.31 -1.83
C LYS A 306 5.09 -11.91 -1.65
N VAL A 307 4.34 -11.02 -1.01
CA VAL A 307 4.83 -9.68 -0.66
C VAL A 307 6.14 -9.80 0.12
N GLU A 308 7.16 -9.09 -0.37
CA GLU A 308 8.47 -9.10 0.25
C GLU A 308 8.48 -8.29 1.55
N LYS A 309 9.41 -8.61 2.44
CA LYS A 309 9.63 -7.78 3.62
C LYS A 309 10.28 -6.47 3.20
N THR A 310 9.67 -5.36 3.61
CA THR A 310 10.21 -4.01 3.42
C THR A 310 11.59 -3.85 4.07
N THR A 311 12.45 -3.05 3.44
CA THR A 311 13.80 -2.69 3.91
C THR A 311 13.85 -1.20 4.25
N TYR A 312 14.94 -0.70 4.85
CA TYR A 312 15.13 0.75 5.04
C TYR A 312 16.04 1.31 3.96
N SER A 313 15.73 2.51 3.47
CA SER A 313 16.47 3.16 2.39
C SER A 313 17.22 4.44 2.80
N PHE A 314 17.17 4.86 4.06
CA PHE A 314 17.86 6.08 4.52
C PHE A 314 19.38 5.98 4.36
N ARG A 315 19.97 7.12 3.94
CA ARG A 315 21.42 7.25 3.84
C ARG A 315 22.05 7.01 5.22
N GLY A 316 23.09 6.18 5.27
CA GLY A 316 23.80 5.86 6.51
C GLY A 316 23.39 4.54 7.21
N VAL A 317 22.22 3.96 6.95
CA VAL A 317 21.90 2.60 7.42
C VAL A 317 22.44 1.52 6.47
N PHE A 318 22.43 1.82 5.16
CA PHE A 318 22.91 0.89 4.11
C PHE A 318 23.90 1.54 3.13
N GLY A 319 24.40 2.72 3.44
CA GLY A 319 25.36 3.46 2.63
C GLY A 319 26.79 2.94 2.71
N GLN A 320 27.02 1.62 2.56
CA GLN A 320 28.18 0.92 1.98
C GLN A 320 27.99 -0.60 2.13
N PRO A 321 28.44 -1.44 1.19
CA PRO A 321 28.39 -2.89 1.30
C PRO A 321 29.43 -3.40 2.30
N SER A 322 29.23 -3.20 3.60
CA SER A 322 29.98 -3.90 4.64
C SER A 322 29.10 -5.01 5.21
N LYS A 323 29.29 -6.21 4.64
CA LYS A 323 29.00 -7.53 5.23
C LYS A 323 28.14 -7.50 6.50
N ILE A 324 26.82 -7.60 6.34
CA ILE A 324 25.99 -8.11 7.42
C ILE A 324 26.29 -9.61 7.50
N THR A 325 27.23 -9.97 8.38
CA THR A 325 27.55 -11.35 8.71
C THR A 325 26.40 -11.98 9.50
N LYS A 326 25.78 -12.98 8.87
CA LYS A 326 24.99 -14.12 9.37
C LYS A 326 23.90 -13.90 10.41
#